data_AF-A0A832ENV9-F1
#
_entry.id   AF-A0A832ENV9-F1
#
_cell.length_a   1.000
_cell.length_b   1.000
_cell.length_c   1.000
_cell.angle_alpha   90.00
_cell.angle_beta   90.00
_cell.angle_gamma   90.00
#
_symmetry.space_group_name_H-M   'P 1'
#
loop_
_entity.id
_entity.type
_entity.pdbx_description
1 polymer ?
#
loop_
_entity_poly.entity_id
_entity_poly.type
_entity_poly.pdbx_seq_one_letter_code
_entity_poly.pdbx_strand_id
1 'polypeptide(L)'
;MPRLPICLTLLISVLAAPLPPARAQSAISGNEKMILTMPQMQSNWVSFRDYNGHQLIYFSILEAYKCGIRKVAYSINSEALDQEWRLQPRNPKKQQEVTTNRPYLSLPLGTAKFIAVQLTFNDNSKSPVVRKRP
;
A
#
# COMPACT_ATOMS: atom_id res chain seq x y z
N MET A 1 11.21 -58.55 -51.19
CA MET A 1 10.40 -57.43 -51.72
C MET A 1 8.94 -57.68 -51.32
N PRO A 2 8.12 -56.67 -50.97
CA PRO A 2 8.27 -55.59 -49.98
C PRO A 2 7.41 -55.86 -48.71
N ARG A 3 7.77 -55.28 -47.55
CA ARG A 3 6.86 -55.15 -46.39
C ARG A 3 6.79 -53.68 -45.99
N LEU A 4 5.61 -53.10 -46.17
CA LEU A 4 5.22 -51.81 -45.60
C LEU A 4 4.71 -52.08 -44.17
N PRO A 5 5.09 -51.30 -43.15
CA PRO A 5 4.27 -51.22 -41.95
C PRO A 5 3.70 -49.81 -41.80
N ILE A 6 2.38 -49.77 -41.86
CA ILE A 6 1.49 -48.74 -41.35
C ILE A 6 1.78 -48.64 -39.84
N CYS A 7 2.37 -47.53 -39.38
CA CYS A 7 2.49 -47.24 -37.95
C CYS A 7 1.49 -46.13 -37.59
N LEU A 8 0.35 -46.62 -37.11
CA LEU A 8 -0.70 -46.00 -36.32
C LEU A 8 -0.27 -44.72 -35.58
N THR A 9 -0.86 -43.58 -35.95
CA THR A 9 -0.72 -42.30 -35.24
C THR A 9 -1.42 -42.37 -33.88
N LEU A 10 -0.65 -42.28 -32.81
CA LEU A 10 -1.15 -42.21 -31.44
C LEU A 10 -1.61 -40.77 -31.15
N LEU A 11 -2.92 -40.54 -31.17
CA LEU A 11 -3.53 -39.28 -30.76
C LEU A 11 -3.55 -39.21 -29.22
N ILE A 12 -2.58 -38.49 -28.65
CA ILE A 12 -2.56 -38.17 -27.21
C ILE A 12 -3.59 -37.05 -26.97
N SER A 13 -4.76 -37.42 -26.44
CA SER A 13 -5.73 -36.45 -25.94
C SER A 13 -5.24 -35.89 -24.61
N VAL A 14 -4.77 -34.64 -24.62
CA VAL A 14 -4.43 -33.90 -23.39
C VAL A 14 -5.73 -33.50 -22.70
N LEU A 15 -6.08 -34.20 -21.62
CA LEU A 15 -7.20 -33.83 -20.77
C LEU A 15 -6.82 -32.59 -19.95
N ALA A 16 -7.34 -31.43 -20.33
CA ALA A 16 -7.14 -30.18 -19.59
C ALA A 16 -7.89 -30.24 -18.25
N ALA A 17 -7.17 -30.52 -17.17
CA ALA A 17 -7.71 -30.37 -15.82
C ALA A 17 -7.95 -28.88 -15.52
N PRO A 18 -9.11 -28.48 -14.96
CA PRO A 18 -9.35 -27.10 -14.58
C PRO A 18 -8.40 -26.71 -13.44
N LEU A 19 -7.59 -25.68 -13.67
CA LEU A 19 -6.74 -25.09 -12.63
C LEU A 19 -7.63 -24.64 -11.45
N PRO A 20 -7.29 -24.99 -10.19
CA PRO A 20 -7.99 -24.41 -9.06
C PRO A 20 -7.85 -22.87 -9.11
N PRO A 21 -8.87 -22.12 -8.65
CA PRO A 21 -8.78 -20.66 -8.64
C PRO A 21 -7.56 -20.27 -7.80
N ALA A 22 -6.59 -19.62 -8.45
CA ALA A 22 -5.44 -19.08 -7.77
C ALA A 22 -5.94 -18.10 -6.70
N ARG A 23 -5.80 -18.47 -5.42
CA ARG A 23 -6.00 -17.54 -4.32
C ARG A 23 -4.89 -16.50 -4.47
N ALA A 24 -5.22 -15.33 -5.01
CA ALA A 24 -4.34 -14.17 -4.98
C ALA A 24 -4.24 -13.70 -3.53
N GLN A 25 -3.48 -14.43 -2.71
CA GLN A 25 -3.04 -13.95 -1.42
C GLN A 25 -2.03 -12.85 -1.72
N SER A 26 -2.38 -11.58 -1.51
CA SER A 26 -1.47 -10.47 -1.75
C SER A 26 -0.14 -10.75 -1.04
N ALA A 27 0.96 -10.85 -1.78
CA ALA A 27 2.33 -11.13 -1.29
C ALA A 27 2.88 -10.10 -0.28
N ILE A 28 2.04 -9.17 0.14
CA ILE A 28 2.29 -8.03 1.03
C ILE A 28 1.97 -8.40 2.49
N SER A 29 1.04 -9.35 2.73
CA SER A 29 0.57 -9.70 4.09
C SER A 29 1.75 -10.14 4.96
N GLY A 30 2.11 -9.34 5.97
CA GLY A 30 3.21 -9.61 6.88
C GLY A 30 4.53 -8.91 6.53
N ASN A 31 4.62 -8.27 5.37
CA ASN A 31 5.81 -7.56 4.88
C ASN A 31 5.60 -6.03 4.81
N GLU A 32 4.54 -5.50 5.41
CA GLU A 32 4.14 -4.10 5.29
C GLU A 32 5.24 -3.15 5.77
N LYS A 33 5.91 -3.45 6.89
CA LYS A 33 7.04 -2.64 7.39
C LYS A 33 8.16 -2.55 6.36
N MET A 34 8.60 -3.68 5.82
CA MET A 34 9.67 -3.74 4.82
C MET A 34 9.33 -2.83 3.63
N ILE A 35 8.12 -2.96 3.09
CA ILE A 35 7.65 -2.17 1.96
C ILE A 35 7.60 -0.69 2.32
N LEU A 36 7.00 -0.33 3.46
CA LEU A 36 6.90 1.06 3.91
C LEU A 36 8.27 1.70 4.14
N THR A 37 9.28 0.92 4.52
CA THR A 37 10.65 1.42 4.72
C THR A 37 11.46 1.59 3.43
N MET A 38 10.98 1.12 2.28
CA MET A 38 11.66 1.35 0.99
C MET A 38 11.63 2.85 0.62
N PRO A 39 12.73 3.42 0.10
CA PRO A 39 12.80 4.86 -0.21
C PRO A 39 11.66 5.35 -1.12
N GLN A 40 11.26 4.55 -2.11
CA GLN A 40 10.16 4.86 -3.03
C GLN A 40 8.79 4.87 -2.35
N MET A 41 8.61 4.07 -1.30
CA MET A 41 7.38 4.08 -0.52
C MET A 41 7.36 5.23 0.48
N GLN A 42 8.49 5.51 1.13
CA GLN A 42 8.64 6.65 2.05
C GLN A 42 8.24 7.98 1.38
N SER A 43 8.66 8.20 0.14
CA SER A 43 8.33 9.42 -0.61
C SER A 43 6.84 9.55 -0.97
N ASN A 44 6.09 8.45 -0.90
CA ASN A 44 4.67 8.32 -1.27
C ASN A 44 3.74 8.14 -0.06
N TRP A 45 4.26 8.13 1.18
CA TRP A 45 3.43 8.00 2.38
C TRP A 45 2.34 9.07 2.43
N VAL A 46 2.66 10.28 1.99
CA VAL A 46 1.70 11.35 1.81
C VAL A 46 1.83 12.02 0.46
N SER A 47 0.73 12.54 -0.06
CA SER A 47 0.68 13.23 -1.35
C SER A 47 -0.14 14.51 -1.25
N PHE A 48 0.34 15.58 -1.88
CA PHE A 48 -0.35 16.87 -1.91
C PHE A 48 -1.23 16.98 -3.15
N ARG A 49 -2.34 17.69 -3.01
CA ARG A 49 -3.19 18.10 -4.13
C ARG A 49 -3.91 19.39 -3.81
N ASP A 50 -3.82 20.36 -4.70
CA ASP A 50 -4.65 21.55 -4.63
C ASP A 50 -5.98 21.29 -5.35
N TYR A 51 -7.10 21.55 -4.67
CA TYR A 51 -8.43 21.29 -5.19
C TYR A 51 -9.48 22.20 -4.54
N ASN A 52 -10.26 22.90 -5.36
CA ASN A 52 -11.39 23.74 -4.93
C ASN A 52 -11.05 24.76 -3.81
N GLY A 53 -9.92 25.45 -3.90
CA GLY A 53 -9.47 26.40 -2.87
C GLY A 53 -8.91 25.77 -1.60
N HIS A 54 -8.71 24.45 -1.59
CA HIS A 54 -8.09 23.72 -0.51
C HIS A 54 -6.77 23.08 -0.94
N GLN A 55 -5.89 22.90 0.02
CA GLN A 55 -4.71 22.05 -0.08
C GLN A 55 -5.00 20.75 0.66
N LEU A 56 -5.05 19.64 -0.07
CA LEU A 56 -5.31 18.31 0.45
C LEU A 56 -3.99 17.56 0.65
N ILE A 57 -3.87 16.84 1.77
CA ILE A 57 -2.72 15.99 2.07
C ILE A 57 -3.22 14.57 2.29
N TYR A 58 -3.05 13.70 1.30
CA TYR A 58 -3.53 12.32 1.31
C TYR A 58 -2.63 11.39 2.12
N PHE A 59 -3.24 10.48 2.87
CA PHE A 59 -2.64 9.39 3.63
C PHE A 59 -3.03 8.01 3.06
N SER A 60 -3.58 7.97 1.84
CA SER A 60 -4.18 6.76 1.24
C SER A 60 -3.23 5.56 1.19
N ILE A 61 -1.94 5.78 0.92
CA ILE A 61 -0.94 4.70 0.95
C ILE A 61 -0.83 4.14 2.36
N LEU A 62 -0.71 4.98 3.39
CA LEU A 62 -0.63 4.50 4.77
C LEU A 62 -1.89 3.73 5.20
N GLU A 63 -3.08 4.15 4.74
CA GLU A 63 -4.34 3.40 4.96
C GLU A 63 -4.35 2.02 4.28
N ALA A 64 -3.74 1.90 3.10
CA ALA A 64 -3.63 0.61 2.40
C ALA A 64 -2.66 -0.36 3.10
N TYR A 65 -1.67 0.16 3.84
CA TYR A 65 -0.67 -0.63 4.57
C TYR A 65 -0.86 -0.61 6.10
N LYS A 66 -2.02 -0.15 6.58
CA LYS A 66 -2.40 -0.02 8.00
C LYS A 66 -2.10 -1.23 8.88
N CYS A 67 -2.10 -2.44 8.31
CA CYS A 67 -1.83 -3.66 9.07
C CYS A 67 -0.42 -3.71 9.66
N GLY A 68 0.56 -3.05 9.04
CA GLY A 68 1.94 -2.96 9.52
C GLY A 68 2.24 -1.77 10.43
N ILE A 69 1.31 -0.82 10.55
CA ILE A 69 1.51 0.45 11.22
C ILE A 69 0.74 0.45 12.54
N ARG A 70 1.44 0.79 13.62
CA ARG A 70 0.80 1.01 14.92
C ARG A 70 0.36 2.46 15.09
N LYS A 71 1.19 3.42 14.70
CA LYS A 71 0.91 4.86 14.85
C LYS A 71 1.53 5.64 13.70
N VAL A 72 0.80 6.66 13.25
CA VAL A 72 1.27 7.66 12.29
C VAL A 72 1.31 9.00 13.03
N ALA A 73 2.50 9.48 13.38
CA ALA A 73 2.69 10.80 13.95
C ALA A 73 3.03 11.80 12.84
N TYR A 74 2.48 13.01 12.91
CA TYR A 74 2.77 14.06 11.93
C TYR A 74 2.72 15.46 12.54
N SER A 75 3.27 16.44 11.81
CA SER A 75 3.07 17.87 12.07
C SER A 75 3.07 18.64 10.75
N ILE A 76 2.31 19.73 10.69
CA ILE A 76 2.30 20.67 9.56
C ILE A 76 3.20 21.85 9.90
N ASN A 77 4.11 22.21 8.99
CA ASN A 77 5.06 23.32 9.15
C ASN A 77 5.95 23.23 10.42
N SER A 78 6.09 22.03 10.98
CA SER A 78 6.88 21.72 12.18
C SER A 78 7.40 20.29 12.11
N GLU A 79 8.43 19.97 12.90
CA GLU A 79 8.99 18.63 13.07
C GLU A 79 8.69 18.04 14.47
N ALA A 80 7.77 18.66 15.23
CA ALA A 80 7.41 18.24 16.60
C ALA A 80 6.73 16.86 16.68
N LEU A 81 6.11 16.39 15.60
CA LEU A 81 5.34 15.14 15.51
C LEU A 81 4.23 15.04 16.58
N ASP A 82 3.55 16.16 16.79
CA ASP A 82 2.57 16.40 17.85
C ASP A 82 1.13 16.01 17.49
N GLN A 83 0.85 15.69 16.22
CA GLN A 83 -0.45 15.21 15.75
C GLN A 83 -0.38 13.71 15.41
N GLU A 84 -1.53 13.05 15.44
CA GLU A 84 -1.66 11.64 15.11
C GLU A 84 -2.74 11.43 14.05
N TRP A 85 -2.37 10.76 12.96
CA TRP A 85 -3.34 10.31 11.97
C TRP A 85 -3.95 8.98 12.43
N ARG A 86 -5.26 8.98 12.64
CA ARG A 86 -6.01 7.79 13.05
C ARG A 86 -6.29 6.92 11.82
N LEU A 87 -5.50 5.86 11.67
CA LEU A 87 -5.74 4.83 10.65
C LEU A 87 -7.10 4.16 10.86
N GLN A 88 -7.74 3.75 9.77
CA GLN A 88 -8.94 2.95 9.86
C GLN A 88 -8.65 1.59 10.55
N PRO A 89 -9.66 0.91 11.12
CA PRO A 89 -9.46 -0.41 11.72
C PRO A 89 -8.86 -1.44 10.76
N ARG A 90 -8.02 -2.33 11.30
CA ARG A 90 -7.42 -3.43 10.54
C ARG A 90 -8.49 -4.47 10.18
N ASN A 91 -8.55 -4.85 8.90
CA ASN A 91 -9.35 -5.98 8.44
C ASN A 91 -8.43 -6.99 7.74
N PRO A 92 -8.11 -8.14 8.37
CA PRO A 92 -7.19 -9.12 7.80
C PRO A 92 -7.73 -9.79 6.51
N LYS A 93 -9.03 -9.73 6.25
CA LYS A 93 -9.63 -10.27 5.02
C LYS A 93 -9.57 -9.28 3.85
N LYS A 94 -9.38 -7.99 4.14
CA LYS A 94 -9.36 -6.88 3.16
C LYS A 94 -8.24 -5.89 3.50
N GLN A 95 -7.00 -6.39 3.51
CA GLN A 95 -5.86 -5.68 4.08
C GLN A 95 -5.61 -4.31 3.43
N GLN A 96 -5.75 -4.21 2.10
CA GLN A 96 -5.46 -3.00 1.32
C GLN A 96 -6.69 -2.13 1.04
N GLU A 97 -7.89 -2.52 1.47
CA GLU A 97 -9.09 -1.72 1.25
C GLU A 97 -9.00 -0.43 2.08
N VAL A 98 -9.13 0.72 1.42
CA VAL A 98 -9.24 2.04 2.07
C VAL A 98 -10.73 2.39 2.11
N THR A 99 -11.29 2.43 3.31
CA THR A 99 -12.74 2.62 3.54
C THR A 99 -13.07 3.97 4.18
N THR A 100 -12.06 4.70 4.64
CA THR A 100 -12.26 6.07 5.13
C THR A 100 -12.71 6.97 3.97
N ASN A 101 -13.81 7.71 4.18
CA ASN A 101 -14.34 8.65 3.19
C ASN A 101 -13.40 9.86 2.97
N ARG A 102 -12.52 10.15 3.93
CA ARG A 102 -11.56 11.26 3.86
C ARG A 102 -10.17 10.76 4.23
N PRO A 103 -9.45 10.08 3.31
CA PRO A 103 -8.06 9.66 3.53
C PRO A 103 -7.09 10.84 3.39
N TYR A 104 -7.48 12.05 3.80
CA TYR A 104 -6.69 13.26 3.65
C TYR A 104 -7.02 14.31 4.72
N LEU A 105 -6.04 15.16 5.00
CA LEU A 105 -6.25 16.45 5.65
C LEU A 105 -6.72 17.47 4.60
N SER A 106 -7.61 18.37 4.99
CA SER A 106 -8.05 19.49 4.15
C SER A 106 -7.69 20.80 4.85
N LEU A 107 -6.83 21.58 4.22
CA LEU A 107 -6.36 22.87 4.71
C LEU A 107 -6.76 23.96 3.72
N PRO A 108 -6.83 25.24 4.13
CA PRO A 108 -6.89 26.35 3.17
C PRO A 108 -5.71 26.29 2.19
N LEU A 109 -5.92 26.67 0.94
CA LEU A 109 -4.87 26.65 -0.09
C LEU A 109 -3.60 27.38 0.38
N GLY A 110 -2.44 26.75 0.16
CA GLY A 110 -1.13 27.34 0.49
C GLY A 110 -0.73 27.32 1.97
N THR A 111 -1.52 26.70 2.86
CA THR A 111 -1.25 26.66 4.31
C THR A 111 -0.01 25.82 4.65
N ALA A 112 0.07 24.59 4.15
CA ALA A 112 1.19 23.69 4.42
C ALA A 112 2.34 23.96 3.44
N LYS A 113 3.48 24.39 3.99
CA LYS A 113 4.77 24.48 3.29
C LYS A 113 5.49 23.14 3.32
N PHE A 114 5.27 22.35 4.37
CA PHE A 114 5.65 20.95 4.45
C PHE A 114 4.83 20.21 5.51
N ILE A 115 4.90 18.89 5.44
CA ILE A 115 4.47 17.97 6.50
C ILE A 115 5.65 17.08 6.90
N ALA A 116 5.84 16.88 8.20
CA ALA A 116 6.74 15.87 8.74
C ALA A 116 5.91 14.66 9.19
N VAL A 117 6.33 13.45 8.86
CA VAL A 117 5.63 12.20 9.18
C VAL A 117 6.62 11.18 9.75
N GLN A 118 6.22 10.48 10.81
CA GLN A 118 6.94 9.34 11.36
C GLN A 118 5.98 8.18 11.62
N LEU A 119 6.38 6.98 11.20
CA LEU A 119 5.65 5.76 11.50
C LEU A 119 6.24 5.09 12.74
N THR A 120 5.37 4.55 13.57
CA THR A 120 5.74 3.52 14.55
C THR A 120 5.09 2.21 14.12
N PHE A 121 5.89 1.16 13.99
CA PHE A 121 5.44 -0.15 13.51
C PHE A 121 4.95 -1.02 14.68
N ASN A 122 4.33 -2.17 14.36
CA ASN A 122 3.79 -3.09 15.36
C ASN A 122 4.83 -3.58 16.38
N ASP A 123 6.09 -3.73 15.96
CA ASP A 123 7.24 -4.15 16.78
C ASP A 123 7.86 -3.04 17.65
N ASN A 124 7.22 -1.86 17.72
CA ASN A 124 7.71 -0.64 18.39
C ASN A 124 8.85 0.10 17.70
N SER A 125 9.42 -0.42 16.62
CA SER A 125 10.43 0.32 15.88
C SER A 125 9.81 1.56 15.22
N LYS A 126 10.63 2.60 15.05
CA LYS A 126 10.25 3.86 14.43
C LYS A 126 10.95 4.02 13.10
N SER A 127 10.26 4.61 12.14
CA SER A 127 10.91 5.07 10.91
C SER A 127 11.74 6.33 11.17
N PRO A 128 12.63 6.69 10.23
CA PRO A 128 13.09 8.07 10.10
C PRO A 128 11.89 9.03 9.96
N VAL A 129 12.13 10.30 10.25
CA VAL A 129 11.17 11.37 9.95
C VAL A 129 11.24 11.67 8.47
N VAL A 130 10.12 11.53 7.78
CA VAL A 130 10.00 11.88 6.36
C VAL A 130 9.34 13.24 6.25
N ARG A 131 10.03 14.16 5.57
CA ARG A 131 9.51 15.49 5.26
C ARG A 131 9.04 15.55 3.81
N LYS A 132 7.79 15.95 3.59
CA LYS A 132 7.20 16.12 2.26
C LYS A 132 6.74 17.55 2.08
N ARG A 133 6.97 18.12 0.90
CA ARG A 133 6.47 19.42 0.47
C ARG A 133 5.40 19.22 -0.62
N PRO A 134 4.50 20.20 -0.82
CA PRO A 134 3.59 20.22 -1.97
C PRO A 134 4.30 20.01 -3.30
#